data_AF-Q6FUA3-F1
#
_entry.id   AF-Q6FUA3-F1
#
_cell.length_a   1.000
_cell.length_b   1.000
_cell.length_c   1.000
_cell.angle_alpha   90.00
_cell.angle_beta   90.00
_cell.angle_gamma   90.00
#
_symmetry.space_group_name_H-M   'P 1'
#
loop_
_entity.id
_entity.type
_entity.pdbx_description
1 polymer ?
#
loop_
_entity_poly.entity_id
_entity_poly.type
_entity_poly.pdbx_seq_one_letter_code
_entity_poly.pdbx_strand_id
1 'polypeptide(L)'
;MRSALRESTKHIRTWRYTPRPKVIRAYHSTPLLQINSTQYLKEKVSNKLTNDETPLDFINKLPEQLISQGNGLSPTDAAHQVNTLEYYKRLKYEGGFNSEQSNAIIALLLEIIDDEFYKTYNTKFLRDMELNKQSHLFNSAETELKYAIQNSRDTQLNSQHLQMMILQRDLAILHDEINELIINLLNKDSKMDFNNQKLENTLLLKEVNLHLSGSTNKIITKLMGEVKSDIENLRWQTTRSGLVAILLLVLMVMGAVSLTKNKASEEKKEAPTRTVYDQSLSVASEEPPQAAT
;
A
#
# COMPACT_ATOMS: atom_id res chain seq x y z
N MET A 1 36.80 53.72 -26.92
CA MET A 1 36.66 52.55 -26.00
C MET A 1 35.25 52.46 -25.41
N ARG A 2 34.20 52.14 -26.20
CA ARG A 2 32.82 51.87 -25.70
C ARG A 2 31.97 51.10 -26.75
N SER A 3 32.20 49.80 -26.98
CA SER A 3 31.27 48.91 -27.75
C SER A 3 31.86 47.50 -28.02
N ALA A 4 31.82 46.57 -27.06
CA ALA A 4 32.21 45.15 -27.32
C ALA A 4 31.73 44.12 -26.27
N LEU A 5 30.76 44.44 -25.41
CA LEU A 5 30.52 43.65 -24.18
C LEU A 5 29.03 43.50 -23.82
N ARG A 6 28.19 43.05 -24.77
CA ARG A 6 26.80 42.67 -24.51
C ARG A 6 26.14 41.75 -25.55
N GLU A 7 26.70 40.57 -25.85
CA GLU A 7 25.97 39.58 -26.67
C GLU A 7 26.42 38.11 -26.47
N SER A 8 26.07 37.52 -25.32
CA SER A 8 26.09 36.05 -25.13
C SER A 8 25.22 35.61 -23.95
N THR A 9 23.88 35.63 -24.13
CA THR A 9 22.93 35.10 -23.13
C THR A 9 21.52 34.84 -23.69
N LYS A 10 21.40 34.29 -24.90
CA LYS A 10 20.10 33.93 -25.50
C LYS A 10 20.12 32.55 -26.18
N HIS A 11 19.91 31.49 -25.41
CA HIS A 11 19.18 30.28 -25.85
C HIS A 11 18.66 29.49 -24.64
N ILE A 12 17.55 29.99 -24.06
CA ILE A 12 16.76 29.22 -23.10
C ILE A 12 16.12 28.05 -23.86
N ARG A 13 16.53 26.82 -23.55
CA ARG A 13 16.04 25.62 -24.23
C ARG A 13 14.69 25.22 -23.62
N THR A 14 13.60 25.57 -24.30
CA THR A 14 12.24 25.29 -23.82
C THR A 14 11.90 23.80 -23.93
N TRP A 15 11.72 23.13 -22.79
CA TRP A 15 11.22 21.76 -22.75
C TRP A 15 9.76 21.74 -23.20
N ARG A 16 9.46 21.17 -24.37
CA ARG A 16 8.08 20.92 -24.80
C ARG A 16 7.52 19.74 -24.01
N TYR A 17 6.60 20.05 -23.09
CA TYR A 17 5.87 19.06 -22.31
C TYR A 17 4.94 18.26 -23.23
N THR A 18 5.31 17.03 -23.56
CA THR A 18 4.45 16.08 -24.27
C THR A 18 3.48 15.44 -23.27
N PRO A 19 2.15 15.64 -23.38
CA PRO A 19 1.22 14.96 -22.49
C PRO A 19 1.27 13.45 -22.77
N ARG A 20 1.62 12.65 -21.76
CA ARG A 20 1.51 11.18 -21.84
C ARG A 20 0.04 10.83 -22.17
N PRO A 21 -0.21 9.81 -23.02
CA PRO A 21 -1.57 9.36 -23.27
C PRO A 21 -2.22 8.94 -21.95
N LYS A 22 -3.45 9.43 -21.69
CA LYS A 22 -4.26 8.95 -20.57
C LYS A 22 -4.61 7.49 -20.81
N VAL A 23 -3.81 6.58 -20.28
CA VAL A 23 -4.24 5.20 -20.06
C VAL A 23 -5.34 5.27 -19.01
N ILE A 24 -6.58 5.34 -19.47
CA ILE A 24 -7.76 5.13 -18.62
C ILE A 24 -7.77 3.64 -18.28
N ARG A 25 -6.90 3.26 -17.33
CA ARG A 25 -7.01 1.97 -16.65
C ARG A 25 -8.31 2.05 -15.88
N ALA A 26 -9.37 1.49 -16.46
CA ALA A 26 -10.62 1.32 -15.78
C ALA A 26 -10.32 0.51 -14.52
N TYR A 27 -10.41 1.16 -13.37
CA TYR A 27 -10.56 0.46 -12.11
C TYR A 27 -11.91 -0.24 -12.24
N HIS A 28 -11.88 -1.51 -12.62
CA HIS A 28 -12.97 -2.41 -12.28
C HIS A 28 -13.02 -2.41 -10.77
N SER A 29 -13.88 -1.57 -10.22
CA SER A 29 -14.41 -1.74 -8.89
C SER A 29 -15.12 -3.09 -8.89
N THR A 30 -14.37 -4.15 -8.59
CA THR A 30 -14.93 -5.30 -7.89
C THR A 30 -15.81 -4.70 -6.81
N PRO A 31 -17.13 -4.95 -6.82
CA PRO A 31 -17.96 -4.48 -5.74
C PRO A 31 -17.37 -5.14 -4.50
N LEU A 32 -16.73 -4.33 -3.64
CA LEU A 32 -16.45 -4.76 -2.29
C LEU A 32 -17.80 -5.16 -1.75
N LEU A 33 -17.98 -6.46 -1.54
CA LEU A 33 -19.00 -6.94 -0.65
C LEU A 33 -18.61 -6.35 0.70
N GLN A 34 -19.14 -5.15 0.98
CA GLN A 34 -19.56 -4.77 2.31
C GLN A 34 -20.57 -5.84 2.71
N ILE A 35 -20.03 -7.00 3.10
CA ILE A 35 -20.76 -8.02 3.83
C ILE A 35 -21.25 -7.24 5.02
N ASN A 36 -22.56 -6.98 4.99
CA ASN A 36 -23.18 -5.97 5.82
C ASN A 36 -23.36 -6.56 7.23
N SER A 37 -22.37 -7.29 7.73
CA SER A 37 -22.39 -8.14 8.91
C SER A 37 -22.70 -7.34 10.16
N THR A 38 -22.27 -6.09 10.23
CA THR A 38 -22.68 -5.14 11.26
C THR A 38 -24.18 -4.84 11.20
N GLN A 39 -24.78 -4.70 10.01
CA GLN A 39 -26.24 -4.56 9.87
C GLN A 39 -26.97 -5.89 10.06
N TYR A 40 -26.56 -7.00 9.43
CA TYR A 40 -27.17 -8.32 9.60
C TYR A 40 -27.09 -8.83 11.04
N LEU A 41 -26.00 -8.58 11.77
CA LEU A 41 -25.93 -8.88 13.20
C LEU A 41 -26.77 -7.90 14.02
N LYS A 42 -26.76 -6.60 13.73
CA LYS A 42 -27.61 -5.62 14.43
C LYS A 42 -29.11 -5.91 14.23
N GLU A 43 -29.52 -6.27 13.01
CA GLU A 43 -30.87 -6.65 12.63
C GLU A 43 -31.26 -8.00 13.24
N LYS A 44 -30.39 -9.01 13.19
CA LYS A 44 -30.66 -10.33 13.82
C LYS A 44 -30.66 -10.27 15.35
N VAL A 45 -29.88 -9.39 15.97
CA VAL A 45 -29.95 -9.09 17.40
C VAL A 45 -31.23 -8.31 17.72
N SER A 46 -31.57 -7.28 16.94
CA SER A 46 -32.81 -6.50 17.11
C SER A 46 -34.06 -7.37 16.96
N ASN A 47 -34.12 -8.24 15.96
CA ASN A 47 -35.25 -9.14 15.70
C ASN A 47 -35.33 -10.33 16.66
N LYS A 48 -34.23 -10.65 17.38
CA LYS A 48 -34.28 -11.55 18.54
C LYS A 48 -34.73 -10.84 19.82
N LEU A 49 -34.59 -9.51 19.89
CA LEU A 49 -35.01 -8.70 21.04
C LEU A 49 -36.51 -8.34 21.04
N THR A 50 -37.26 -8.72 20.00
CA THR A 50 -38.67 -8.36 19.80
C THR A 50 -39.66 -9.52 19.87
N ASN A 51 -39.21 -10.76 20.10
CA ASN A 51 -40.06 -11.96 20.03
C ASN A 51 -39.91 -12.95 21.21
N ASP A 52 -38.90 -12.80 22.06
CA ASP A 52 -38.90 -13.34 23.44
C ASP A 52 -39.24 -12.16 24.37
N GLU A 53 -40.00 -12.40 25.47
CA GLU A 53 -40.22 -11.35 26.47
C GLU A 53 -38.87 -10.86 27.01
N THR A 54 -38.60 -9.55 26.95
CA THR A 54 -37.27 -9.10 27.35
C THR A 54 -37.11 -9.27 28.86
N PRO A 55 -35.92 -9.64 29.38
CA PRO A 55 -35.73 -9.78 30.82
C PRO A 55 -36.00 -8.48 31.61
N LEU A 56 -36.03 -7.33 30.94
CA LEU A 56 -36.46 -6.04 31.48
C LEU A 56 -37.99 -5.97 31.69
N ASP A 57 -38.79 -6.52 30.79
CA ASP A 57 -40.25 -6.56 30.92
C ASP A 57 -40.68 -7.43 32.11
N PHE A 58 -39.98 -8.54 32.36
CA PHE A 58 -40.19 -9.34 33.56
C PHE A 58 -39.88 -8.56 34.85
N ILE A 59 -38.72 -7.88 34.91
CA ILE A 59 -38.33 -7.02 36.04
C ILE A 59 -39.37 -5.93 36.30
N ASN A 60 -39.98 -5.37 35.26
CA ASN A 60 -41.03 -4.35 35.39
C ASN A 60 -42.36 -4.92 35.91
N LYS A 61 -42.75 -6.15 35.52
CA LYS A 61 -43.98 -6.84 35.98
C LYS A 61 -43.87 -7.43 37.39
N LEU A 62 -42.65 -7.76 37.81
CA LEU A 62 -42.33 -8.37 39.11
C LEU A 62 -42.97 -7.70 40.34
N PRO A 63 -42.85 -6.37 40.54
CA PRO A 63 -43.49 -5.69 41.68
C PRO A 63 -45.02 -5.81 41.63
N GLU A 64 -45.64 -5.76 40.45
CA GLU A 64 -47.10 -5.91 40.32
C GLU A 64 -47.54 -7.35 40.64
N GLN A 65 -46.76 -8.36 40.28
CA GLN A 65 -47.04 -9.76 40.64
C GLN A 65 -46.88 -10.02 42.15
N LEU A 66 -45.86 -9.43 42.78
CA LEU A 66 -45.65 -9.48 44.23
C LEU A 66 -46.81 -8.83 45.00
N ILE A 67 -47.32 -7.69 44.52
CA ILE A 67 -48.40 -6.94 45.18
C ILE A 67 -49.79 -7.56 44.90
N SER A 68 -50.06 -8.01 43.67
CA SER A 68 -51.37 -8.56 43.27
C SER A 68 -51.63 -9.97 43.81
N GLN A 69 -50.60 -10.75 44.12
CA GLN A 69 -50.74 -12.05 44.80
C GLN A 69 -50.98 -11.94 46.34
N GLY A 70 -51.65 -10.87 46.77
CA GLY A 70 -51.94 -10.56 48.17
C GLY A 70 -52.72 -11.66 48.90
N ASN A 71 -52.07 -12.27 49.90
CA ASN A 71 -52.52 -13.31 50.83
C ASN A 71 -53.12 -14.60 50.21
N GLY A 72 -54.17 -14.51 49.40
CA GLY A 72 -54.75 -15.62 48.62
C GLY A 72 -55.43 -16.74 49.43
N LEU A 73 -55.53 -16.58 50.75
CA LEU A 73 -56.03 -17.58 51.69
C LEU A 73 -57.01 -16.94 52.68
N SER A 74 -58.16 -17.58 52.87
CA SER A 74 -59.13 -17.20 53.91
C SER A 74 -58.59 -17.57 55.31
N PRO A 75 -58.90 -16.78 56.35
CA PRO A 75 -58.72 -17.22 57.73
C PRO A 75 -59.45 -18.54 57.99
N THR A 76 -58.86 -19.40 58.82
CA THR A 76 -59.49 -20.63 59.29
C THR A 76 -60.42 -20.31 60.47
N ASP A 77 -61.59 -20.93 60.51
CA ASP A 77 -62.71 -20.59 61.39
C ASP A 77 -63.24 -21.89 62.03
N ALA A 78 -63.58 -21.87 63.32
CA ALA A 78 -64.06 -23.05 64.04
C ALA A 78 -65.32 -23.65 63.39
N ALA A 79 -66.21 -22.85 62.84
CA ALA A 79 -67.41 -23.31 62.12
C ALA A 79 -67.08 -24.16 60.87
N HIS A 80 -65.88 -24.04 60.32
CA HIS A 80 -65.42 -24.82 59.16
C HIS A 80 -64.62 -26.07 59.53
N GLN A 81 -64.18 -26.22 60.79
CA GLN A 81 -63.40 -27.38 61.24
C GLN A 81 -64.09 -28.23 62.32
N VAL A 82 -65.02 -27.67 63.09
CA VAL A 82 -65.73 -28.35 64.19
C VAL A 82 -67.03 -28.98 63.68
N ASN A 83 -67.22 -30.28 63.89
CA ASN A 83 -68.43 -31.01 63.50
C ASN A 83 -69.63 -30.70 64.42
N THR A 84 -70.17 -29.49 64.33
CA THR A 84 -71.29 -28.98 65.16
C THR A 84 -72.49 -29.94 65.21
N LEU A 85 -72.80 -30.62 64.10
CA LEU A 85 -73.89 -31.59 64.01
C LEU A 85 -73.66 -32.85 64.85
N GLU A 86 -72.41 -33.29 65.05
CA GLU A 86 -72.08 -34.42 65.92
C GLU A 86 -72.14 -34.02 67.39
N TYR A 87 -71.57 -32.87 67.75
CA TYR A 87 -71.66 -32.36 69.13
C TYR A 87 -73.11 -32.10 69.54
N TYR A 88 -73.94 -31.58 68.64
CA TYR A 88 -75.38 -31.40 68.89
C TYR A 88 -76.09 -32.73 69.17
N LYS A 89 -75.75 -33.79 68.41
CA LYS A 89 -76.29 -35.14 68.65
C LYS A 89 -75.83 -35.70 69.99
N ARG A 90 -74.55 -35.58 70.36
CA ARG A 90 -74.06 -36.02 71.68
C ARG A 90 -74.74 -35.29 72.83
N LEU A 91 -74.77 -33.95 72.82
CA LEU A 91 -75.40 -33.17 73.88
C LEU A 91 -76.89 -33.52 74.06
N LYS A 92 -77.59 -33.82 72.96
CA LYS A 92 -79.02 -34.17 72.98
C LYS A 92 -79.32 -35.63 73.39
N TYR A 93 -78.54 -36.60 72.93
CA TYR A 93 -78.81 -38.03 73.15
C TYR A 93 -78.01 -38.65 74.31
N GLU A 94 -76.78 -38.19 74.55
CA GLU A 94 -75.89 -38.68 75.60
C GLU A 94 -75.90 -37.74 76.83
N GLY A 95 -75.98 -36.42 76.60
CA GLY A 95 -76.00 -35.39 77.64
C GLY A 95 -77.39 -35.01 78.18
N GLY A 96 -78.47 -35.37 77.50
CA GLY A 96 -79.85 -35.07 77.91
C GLY A 96 -80.25 -33.58 77.85
N PHE A 97 -79.47 -32.72 77.19
CA PHE A 97 -79.74 -31.29 77.12
C PHE A 97 -80.88 -30.94 76.15
N ASN A 98 -81.62 -29.84 76.44
CA ASN A 98 -82.63 -29.32 75.52
C ASN A 98 -81.98 -28.84 74.20
N SER A 99 -82.76 -28.79 73.12
CA SER A 99 -82.28 -28.38 71.79
C SER A 99 -81.66 -26.98 71.77
N GLU A 100 -82.26 -26.02 72.48
CA GLU A 100 -81.73 -24.65 72.58
C GLU A 100 -80.45 -24.60 73.41
N GLN A 101 -80.41 -25.34 74.53
CA GLN A 101 -79.22 -25.43 75.40
C GLN A 101 -78.04 -26.05 74.65
N SER A 102 -78.27 -27.14 73.92
CA SER A 102 -77.24 -27.78 73.09
C SER A 102 -76.70 -26.82 72.02
N ASN A 103 -77.57 -26.02 71.39
CA ASN A 103 -77.17 -25.04 70.39
C ASN A 103 -76.39 -23.86 71.00
N ALA A 104 -76.80 -23.37 72.18
CA ALA A 104 -76.10 -22.31 72.90
C ALA A 104 -74.72 -22.74 73.41
N ILE A 105 -74.60 -23.97 73.93
CA ILE A 105 -73.32 -24.57 74.35
C ILE A 105 -72.37 -24.68 73.15
N ILE A 106 -72.87 -25.07 71.98
CA ILE A 106 -72.06 -25.16 70.75
C ILE A 106 -71.64 -23.78 70.25
N ALA A 107 -72.55 -22.79 70.24
CA ALA A 107 -72.21 -21.43 69.84
C ALA A 107 -71.09 -20.83 70.70
N LEU A 108 -71.20 -20.96 72.04
CA LEU A 108 -70.15 -20.53 72.97
C LEU A 108 -68.84 -21.33 72.80
N LEU A 109 -68.92 -22.63 72.49
CA LEU A 109 -67.74 -23.45 72.23
C LEU A 109 -67.00 -23.00 70.97
N LEU A 110 -67.71 -22.61 69.90
CA LEU A 110 -67.09 -22.04 68.70
C LEU A 110 -66.42 -20.70 69.04
N GLU A 111 -67.15 -19.78 69.68
CA GLU A 111 -66.64 -18.45 70.05
C GLU A 111 -65.34 -18.52 70.89
N ILE A 112 -65.26 -19.44 71.85
CA ILE A 112 -64.06 -19.68 72.67
C ILE A 112 -62.91 -20.24 71.82
N ILE A 113 -63.17 -21.23 70.96
CA ILE A 113 -62.14 -21.84 70.11
C ILE A 113 -61.64 -20.84 69.05
N ASP A 114 -62.50 -19.96 68.54
CA ASP A 114 -62.10 -18.91 67.61
C ASP A 114 -61.21 -17.85 68.27
N ASP A 115 -61.56 -17.35 69.47
CA ASP A 115 -60.76 -16.31 70.13
C ASP A 115 -59.43 -16.84 70.72
N GLU A 116 -59.45 -18.01 71.38
CA GLU A 116 -58.22 -18.57 71.96
C GLU A 116 -57.30 -19.19 70.89
N PHE A 117 -57.86 -20.04 70.02
CA PHE A 117 -57.08 -20.85 69.08
C PHE A 117 -57.00 -20.22 67.69
N TYR A 118 -58.10 -20.09 66.93
CA TYR A 118 -57.99 -19.75 65.51
C TYR A 118 -57.49 -18.33 65.26
N LYS A 119 -57.86 -17.35 66.07
CA LYS A 119 -57.32 -15.97 66.04
C LYS A 119 -55.80 -15.95 66.17
N THR A 120 -55.25 -16.68 67.16
CA THR A 120 -53.81 -16.81 67.38
C THR A 120 -53.13 -17.63 66.28
N TYR A 121 -53.72 -18.76 65.89
CA TYR A 121 -53.24 -19.66 64.87
C TYR A 121 -53.15 -18.97 63.51
N ASN A 122 -54.24 -18.35 63.03
CA ASN A 122 -54.28 -17.59 61.78
C ASN A 122 -53.23 -16.48 61.78
N THR A 123 -53.21 -15.64 62.82
CA THR A 123 -52.29 -14.48 62.89
C THR A 123 -50.82 -14.90 62.79
N LYS A 124 -50.45 -16.04 63.38
CA LYS A 124 -49.09 -16.57 63.29
C LYS A 124 -48.85 -17.34 61.98
N PHE A 125 -49.70 -18.33 61.67
CA PHE A 125 -49.50 -19.25 60.56
C PHE A 125 -49.64 -18.58 59.19
N LEU A 126 -50.66 -17.72 58.99
CA LEU A 126 -50.80 -16.97 57.75
C LEU A 126 -49.62 -16.03 57.53
N ARG A 127 -49.16 -15.32 58.57
CA ARG A 127 -48.01 -14.42 58.50
C ARG A 127 -46.69 -15.16 58.24
N ASP A 128 -46.45 -16.26 58.93
CA ASP A 128 -45.23 -17.06 58.75
C ASP A 128 -45.24 -17.74 57.36
N MET A 129 -46.39 -18.15 56.84
CA MET A 129 -46.57 -18.66 55.47
C MET A 129 -46.45 -17.56 54.40
N GLU A 130 -47.02 -16.38 54.64
CA GLU A 130 -46.89 -15.20 53.78
C GLU A 130 -45.42 -14.79 53.64
N LEU A 131 -44.69 -14.69 54.75
CA LEU A 131 -43.26 -14.39 54.76
C LEU A 131 -42.46 -15.42 53.96
N ASN A 132 -42.76 -16.71 54.10
CA ASN A 132 -42.13 -17.77 53.30
C ASN A 132 -42.49 -17.67 51.80
N LYS A 133 -43.74 -17.36 51.44
CA LYS A 133 -44.17 -17.16 50.05
C LYS A 133 -43.48 -15.94 49.42
N GLN A 134 -43.47 -14.80 50.13
CA GLN A 134 -42.80 -13.57 49.68
C GLN A 134 -41.29 -13.81 49.53
N SER A 135 -40.65 -14.51 50.48
CA SER A 135 -39.24 -14.90 50.41
C SER A 135 -38.94 -15.80 49.20
N HIS A 136 -39.79 -16.78 48.90
CA HIS A 136 -39.63 -17.63 47.71
C HIS A 136 -39.76 -16.83 46.41
N LEU A 137 -40.76 -15.95 46.31
CA LEU A 137 -40.94 -15.07 45.14
C LEU A 137 -39.75 -14.11 44.99
N PHE A 138 -39.25 -13.53 46.09
CA PHE A 138 -38.06 -12.67 46.08
C PHE A 138 -36.79 -13.42 45.66
N ASN A 139 -36.54 -14.63 46.17
CA ASN A 139 -35.38 -15.44 45.78
C ASN A 139 -35.46 -15.89 44.30
N SER A 140 -36.67 -16.13 43.80
CA SER A 140 -36.92 -16.39 42.36
C SER A 140 -36.57 -15.14 41.53
N ALA A 141 -37.08 -13.97 41.94
CA ALA A 141 -36.80 -12.68 41.32
C ALA A 141 -35.31 -12.32 41.31
N GLU A 142 -34.60 -12.57 42.41
CA GLU A 142 -33.16 -12.33 42.54
C GLU A 142 -32.36 -13.25 41.60
N THR A 143 -32.76 -14.51 41.51
CA THR A 143 -32.13 -15.49 40.61
C THR A 143 -32.34 -15.13 39.14
N GLU A 144 -33.54 -14.70 38.77
CA GLU A 144 -33.85 -14.26 37.40
C GLU A 144 -33.18 -12.93 37.05
N LEU A 145 -33.13 -11.96 37.97
CA LEU A 145 -32.36 -10.72 37.80
C LEU A 145 -30.86 -10.99 37.62
N LYS A 146 -30.29 -11.92 38.40
CA LYS A 146 -28.89 -12.37 38.23
C LYS A 146 -28.67 -12.99 36.85
N TYR A 147 -29.58 -13.87 36.39
CA TYR A 147 -29.52 -14.48 35.06
C TYR A 147 -29.63 -13.42 33.94
N ALA A 148 -30.57 -12.49 34.05
CA ALA A 148 -30.77 -11.37 33.12
C ALA A 148 -29.51 -10.49 33.00
N ILE A 149 -28.90 -10.12 34.12
CA ILE A 149 -27.66 -9.34 34.15
C ILE A 149 -26.50 -10.13 33.54
N GLN A 150 -26.36 -11.41 33.85
CA GLN A 150 -25.29 -12.26 33.31
C GLN A 150 -25.41 -12.43 31.80
N ASN A 151 -26.59 -12.82 31.30
CA ASN A 151 -26.89 -12.95 29.87
C ASN A 151 -26.68 -11.62 29.12
N SER A 152 -27.08 -10.48 29.72
CA SER A 152 -26.84 -9.15 29.16
C SER A 152 -25.34 -8.81 29.07
N ARG A 153 -24.53 -9.20 30.07
CA ARG A 153 -23.07 -9.04 30.03
C ARG A 153 -22.44 -9.94 28.97
N ASP A 154 -22.79 -11.22 28.93
CA ASP A 154 -22.18 -12.20 28.02
C ASP A 154 -22.51 -11.89 26.55
N THR A 155 -23.73 -11.44 26.26
CA THR A 155 -24.12 -10.99 24.91
C THR A 155 -23.37 -9.71 24.49
N GLN A 156 -23.16 -8.75 25.40
CA GLN A 156 -22.34 -7.56 25.15
C GLN A 156 -20.87 -7.90 24.92
N LEU A 157 -20.27 -8.75 25.78
CA LEU A 157 -18.88 -9.20 25.68
C LEU A 157 -18.64 -9.97 24.38
N ASN A 158 -19.54 -10.88 24.00
CA ASN A 158 -19.46 -11.60 22.73
C ASN A 158 -19.56 -10.64 21.52
N SER A 159 -20.46 -9.65 21.57
CA SER A 159 -20.58 -8.62 20.53
C SER A 159 -19.29 -7.79 20.39
N GLN A 160 -18.66 -7.41 21.51
CA GLN A 160 -17.38 -6.70 21.52
C GLN A 160 -16.24 -7.57 21.00
N HIS A 161 -16.20 -8.85 21.39
CA HIS A 161 -15.19 -9.81 20.94
C HIS A 161 -15.26 -10.03 19.42
N LEU A 162 -16.47 -10.19 18.86
CA LEU A 162 -16.68 -10.30 17.41
C LEU A 162 -16.23 -9.04 16.67
N GLN A 163 -16.51 -7.84 17.21
CA GLN A 163 -16.04 -6.58 16.63
C GLN A 163 -14.52 -6.46 16.67
N MET A 164 -13.88 -6.87 17.77
CA MET A 164 -12.41 -6.90 17.90
C MET A 164 -11.77 -7.88 16.91
N MET A 165 -12.36 -9.06 16.71
CA MET A 165 -11.90 -10.05 15.74
C MET A 165 -12.01 -9.52 14.30
N ILE A 166 -13.09 -8.81 13.96
CA ILE A 166 -13.24 -8.15 12.66
C ILE A 166 -12.16 -7.08 12.47
N LEU A 167 -11.96 -6.20 13.46
CA LEU A 167 -10.94 -5.15 13.41
C LEU A 167 -9.52 -5.70 13.27
N GLN A 168 -9.19 -6.79 13.97
CA GLN A 168 -7.89 -7.46 13.87
C GLN A 168 -7.67 -8.05 12.47
N ARG A 169 -8.70 -8.66 11.87
CA ARG A 169 -8.67 -9.17 10.49
C ARG A 169 -8.49 -8.03 9.48
N ASP A 170 -9.20 -6.92 9.67
CA ASP A 170 -9.13 -5.77 8.77
C ASP A 170 -7.76 -5.07 8.84
N LEU A 171 -7.17 -4.99 10.03
CA LEU A 171 -5.79 -4.51 10.23
C LEU A 171 -4.76 -5.43 9.56
N ALA A 172 -4.94 -6.76 9.62
CA ALA A 172 -4.07 -7.71 8.92
C ALA A 172 -4.15 -7.54 7.39
N ILE A 173 -5.37 -7.42 6.83
CA ILE A 173 -5.58 -7.16 5.40
C ILE A 173 -4.90 -5.85 4.96
N LEU A 174 -5.05 -4.77 5.74
CA LEU A 174 -4.40 -3.49 5.46
C LEU A 174 -2.87 -3.57 5.58
N HIS A 175 -2.34 -4.38 6.49
CA HIS A 175 -0.90 -4.62 6.61
C HIS A 175 -0.36 -5.34 5.37
N ASP A 176 -1.05 -6.38 4.90
CA ASP A 176 -0.68 -7.13 3.70
C ASP A 176 -0.80 -6.29 2.42
N GLU A 177 -1.84 -5.45 2.29
CA GLU A 177 -1.99 -4.49 1.20
C GLU A 177 -0.85 -3.45 1.18
N ILE A 178 -0.49 -2.90 2.35
CA ILE A 178 0.65 -1.97 2.46
C ILE A 178 1.97 -2.67 2.10
N ASN A 179 2.17 -3.91 2.54
CA ASN A 179 3.34 -4.71 2.17
C ASN A 179 3.39 -4.98 0.66
N GLU A 180 2.27 -5.35 0.02
CA GLU A 180 2.19 -5.52 -1.42
C GLU A 180 2.50 -4.22 -2.18
N LEU A 181 1.94 -3.08 -1.75
CA LEU A 181 2.21 -1.77 -2.35
C LEU A 181 3.69 -1.39 -2.25
N ILE A 182 4.33 -1.63 -1.10
CA ILE A 182 5.78 -1.41 -0.91
C ILE A 182 6.61 -2.35 -1.81
N ILE A 183 6.22 -3.62 -1.94
CA ILE A 183 6.95 -4.60 -2.77
C ILE A 183 6.79 -4.26 -4.27
N ASN A 184 5.59 -3.92 -4.74
CA ASN A 184 5.37 -3.56 -6.13
C ASN A 184 6.01 -2.20 -6.48
N LEU A 185 5.63 -1.10 -5.81
CA LEU A 185 6.11 0.23 -6.18
C LEU A 185 7.62 0.40 -5.92
N LEU A 186 8.06 0.02 -4.72
CA LEU A 186 9.40 0.35 -4.22
C LEU A 186 10.45 -0.69 -4.62
N ASN A 187 10.07 -1.96 -4.75
CA ASN A 187 11.00 -3.03 -5.13
C ASN A 187 10.92 -3.51 -6.59
N LYS A 188 9.78 -3.39 -7.27
CA LYS A 188 9.61 -3.87 -8.66
C LYS A 188 9.65 -2.71 -9.66
N ASP A 189 8.77 -1.74 -9.52
CA ASP A 189 8.65 -0.64 -10.50
C ASP A 189 9.88 0.27 -10.46
N SER A 190 10.36 0.67 -9.27
CA SER A 190 11.61 1.43 -9.11
C SER A 190 12.85 0.73 -9.72
N LYS A 191 12.95 -0.61 -9.59
CA LYS A 191 14.04 -1.38 -10.20
C LYS A 191 13.87 -1.56 -11.71
N MET A 192 12.63 -1.59 -12.20
CA MET A 192 12.34 -1.58 -13.64
C MET A 192 12.76 -0.24 -14.26
N ASP A 193 12.34 0.88 -13.68
CA ASP A 193 12.70 2.22 -14.14
C ASP A 193 14.22 2.46 -14.11
N PHE A 194 14.90 2.07 -13.03
CA PHE A 194 16.36 2.18 -12.93
C PHE A 194 17.09 1.33 -13.99
N ASN A 195 16.64 0.09 -14.22
CA ASN A 195 17.21 -0.76 -15.26
C ASN A 195 16.91 -0.23 -16.68
N ASN A 196 15.74 0.36 -16.90
CA ASN A 196 15.40 1.01 -18.16
C ASN A 196 16.29 2.23 -18.42
N GLN A 197 16.45 3.13 -17.45
CA GLN A 197 17.36 4.28 -17.56
C GLN A 197 18.82 3.84 -17.81
N LYS A 198 19.27 2.76 -17.16
CA LYS A 198 20.61 2.17 -17.39
C LYS A 198 20.74 1.63 -18.81
N LEU A 199 19.70 0.97 -19.34
CA LEU A 199 19.67 0.45 -20.71
C LEU A 199 19.63 1.58 -21.74
N GLU A 200 18.78 2.59 -21.55
CA GLU A 200 18.72 3.81 -22.39
C GLU A 200 20.08 4.52 -22.44
N ASN A 201 20.72 4.73 -21.28
CA ASN A 201 22.05 5.34 -21.20
C ASN A 201 23.11 4.49 -21.94
N THR A 202 23.06 3.16 -21.79
CA THR A 202 23.95 2.23 -22.51
C THR A 202 23.72 2.28 -24.03
N LEU A 203 22.47 2.41 -24.48
CA LEU A 203 22.12 2.56 -25.91
C LEU A 203 22.59 3.91 -26.46
N LEU A 204 22.38 5.02 -25.73
CA LEU A 204 22.87 6.35 -26.10
C LEU A 204 24.40 6.38 -26.20
N LEU A 205 25.10 5.77 -25.23
CA LEU A 205 26.56 5.64 -25.27
C LEU A 205 27.01 4.79 -26.48
N LYS A 206 26.28 3.73 -26.83
CA LYS A 206 26.55 2.91 -28.02
C LYS A 206 26.32 3.70 -29.31
N GLU A 207 25.25 4.48 -29.40
CA GLU A 207 24.94 5.36 -30.54
C GLU A 207 26.02 6.44 -30.74
N VAL A 208 26.43 7.12 -29.66
CA VAL A 208 27.52 8.11 -29.68
C VAL A 208 28.84 7.47 -30.14
N ASN A 209 29.17 6.27 -29.67
CA ASN A 209 30.35 5.54 -30.13
C ASN A 209 30.26 5.13 -31.61
N LEU A 210 29.10 4.66 -32.09
CA LEU A 210 28.90 4.34 -33.50
C LEU A 210 29.01 5.59 -34.40
N HIS A 211 28.44 6.72 -33.97
CA HIS A 211 28.58 7.99 -34.69
C HIS A 211 30.03 8.50 -34.69
N LEU A 212 30.75 8.33 -33.57
CA LEU A 212 32.17 8.66 -33.47
C LEU A 212 33.02 7.78 -34.42
N SER A 213 32.87 6.45 -34.37
CA SER A 213 33.58 5.54 -35.28
C SER A 213 33.24 5.79 -36.75
N GLY A 214 31.97 6.07 -37.07
CA GLY A 214 31.54 6.45 -38.42
C GLY A 214 32.18 7.76 -38.89
N SER A 215 32.27 8.75 -38.00
CA SER A 215 32.94 10.03 -38.27
C SER A 215 34.45 9.85 -38.47
N THR A 216 35.12 9.09 -37.60
CA THR A 216 36.54 8.75 -37.72
C THR A 216 36.84 8.01 -39.03
N ASN A 217 36.04 7.01 -39.39
CA ASN A 217 36.18 6.30 -40.66
C ASN A 217 35.97 7.23 -41.87
N LYS A 218 35.01 8.16 -41.79
CA LYS A 218 34.77 9.20 -42.81
C LYS A 218 35.92 10.20 -42.93
N ILE A 219 36.58 10.55 -41.82
CA ILE A 219 37.78 11.41 -41.81
C ILE A 219 38.97 10.67 -42.41
N ILE A 220 39.24 9.43 -41.98
CA ILE A 220 40.36 8.61 -42.50
C ILE A 220 40.20 8.35 -44.00
N THR A 221 39.01 7.96 -44.45
CA THR A 221 38.75 7.71 -45.89
C THR A 221 38.83 8.97 -46.75
N LYS A 222 38.38 10.13 -46.23
CA LYS A 222 38.59 11.42 -46.89
C LYS A 222 40.07 11.78 -46.96
N LEU A 223 40.77 11.80 -45.83
CA LEU A 223 42.18 12.17 -45.76
C LEU A 223 43.05 11.27 -46.63
N MET A 224 42.83 9.95 -46.62
CA MET A 224 43.56 9.02 -47.46
C MET A 224 43.20 9.18 -48.95
N GLY A 225 41.96 9.55 -49.28
CA GLY A 225 41.54 9.88 -50.65
C GLY A 225 42.14 11.19 -51.15
N GLU A 226 42.14 12.24 -50.33
CA GLU A 226 42.71 13.56 -50.58
C GLU A 226 44.24 13.45 -50.76
N VAL A 227 44.95 12.83 -49.80
CA VAL A 227 46.41 12.56 -49.91
C VAL A 227 46.76 11.70 -51.14
N LYS A 228 45.98 10.66 -51.45
CA LYS A 228 46.22 9.86 -52.66
C LYS A 228 45.98 10.67 -53.94
N SER A 229 44.94 11.51 -53.97
CA SER A 229 44.64 12.41 -55.09
C SER A 229 45.74 13.44 -55.29
N ASP A 230 46.31 13.99 -54.21
CA ASP A 230 47.43 14.91 -54.28
C ASP A 230 48.71 14.23 -54.80
N ILE A 231 49.00 13.01 -54.35
CA ILE A 231 50.10 12.20 -54.91
C ILE A 231 49.90 11.95 -56.42
N GLU A 232 48.69 11.61 -56.86
CA GLU A 232 48.38 11.41 -58.28
C GLU A 232 48.50 12.72 -59.10
N ASN A 233 48.07 13.85 -58.52
CA ASN A 233 48.21 15.19 -59.09
C ASN A 233 49.69 15.61 -59.22
N LEU A 234 50.50 15.39 -58.18
CA LEU A 234 51.95 15.61 -58.23
C LEU A 234 52.59 14.78 -59.35
N ARG A 235 52.24 13.49 -59.49
CA ARG A 235 52.74 12.64 -60.58
C ARG A 235 52.37 13.19 -61.96
N TRP A 236 51.14 13.67 -62.15
CA TRP A 236 50.71 14.31 -63.40
C TRP A 236 51.45 15.63 -63.70
N GLN A 237 51.68 16.46 -62.67
CA GLN A 237 52.45 17.70 -62.84
C GLN A 237 53.92 17.41 -63.15
N THR A 238 54.53 16.42 -62.50
CA THR A 238 55.92 16.01 -62.75
C THR A 238 56.12 15.50 -64.18
N THR A 239 55.24 14.63 -64.71
CA THR A 239 55.38 14.13 -66.09
C THR A 239 55.16 15.23 -67.12
N ARG A 240 54.14 16.08 -66.93
CA ARG A 240 53.87 17.22 -67.81
C ARG A 240 55.00 18.25 -67.80
N SER A 241 55.54 18.58 -66.62
CA SER A 241 56.65 19.53 -66.47
C SER A 241 57.95 18.98 -67.07
N GLY A 242 58.27 17.71 -66.81
CA GLY A 242 59.45 17.04 -67.38
C GLY A 242 59.45 17.04 -68.91
N LEU A 243 58.29 16.79 -69.54
CA LEU A 243 58.17 16.85 -71.01
C LEU A 243 58.43 18.28 -71.55
N VAL A 244 57.93 19.32 -70.87
CA VAL A 244 58.20 20.72 -71.24
C VAL A 244 59.68 21.08 -71.06
N ALA A 245 60.32 20.60 -69.99
CA ALA A 245 61.76 20.81 -69.76
C ALA A 245 62.63 20.14 -70.85
N ILE A 246 62.27 18.93 -71.28
CA ILE A 246 62.95 18.24 -72.39
C ILE A 246 62.74 19.01 -73.70
N LEU A 247 61.53 19.50 -73.98
CA LEU A 247 61.25 20.30 -75.18
C LEU A 247 62.04 21.62 -75.20
N LEU A 248 62.12 22.31 -74.06
CA LEU A 248 62.95 23.50 -73.91
C LEU A 248 64.44 23.20 -74.11
N LEU A 249 64.94 22.09 -73.57
CA LEU A 249 66.33 21.67 -73.76
C LEU A 249 66.65 21.42 -75.24
N VAL A 250 65.77 20.71 -75.97
CA VAL A 250 65.91 20.48 -77.41
C VAL A 250 65.87 21.81 -78.19
N LEU A 251 64.92 22.69 -77.90
CA LEU A 251 64.82 24.01 -78.53
C LEU A 251 66.02 24.91 -78.22
N MET A 252 66.58 24.83 -77.00
CA MET A 252 67.75 25.61 -76.58
C MET A 252 69.03 25.12 -77.27
N VAL A 253 69.21 23.80 -77.44
CA VAL A 253 70.31 23.24 -78.24
C VAL A 253 70.15 23.62 -79.71
N MET A 254 68.96 23.48 -80.28
CA MET A 254 68.68 23.83 -81.67
C MET A 254 68.86 25.33 -81.94
N GLY A 255 68.44 26.18 -80.99
CA GLY A 255 68.61 27.62 -81.01
C GLY A 255 70.07 28.05 -80.88
N ALA A 256 70.84 27.42 -79.98
CA ALA A 256 72.28 27.65 -79.88
C ALA A 256 73.01 27.30 -81.18
N VAL A 257 72.67 26.16 -81.81
CA VAL A 257 73.22 25.76 -83.12
C VAL A 257 72.79 26.72 -84.25
N SER A 258 71.58 27.30 -84.18
CA SER A 258 71.14 28.31 -85.15
C SER A 258 71.89 29.64 -84.97
N LEU A 259 72.10 30.07 -83.72
CA LEU A 259 72.86 31.28 -83.41
C LEU A 259 74.35 31.14 -83.78
N THR A 260 74.97 29.97 -83.56
CA THR A 260 76.35 29.74 -84.02
C THR A 260 76.45 29.62 -85.53
N LYS A 261 75.45 29.07 -86.23
CA LYS A 261 75.40 29.11 -87.71
C LYS A 261 75.29 30.53 -88.26
N ASN A 262 74.46 31.38 -87.65
CA ASN A 262 74.34 32.78 -88.08
C ASN A 262 75.64 33.55 -87.80
N LYS A 263 76.26 33.37 -86.62
CA LYS A 263 77.58 33.96 -86.31
C LYS A 263 78.72 33.42 -87.18
N ALA A 264 78.67 32.16 -87.61
CA ALA A 264 79.64 31.59 -88.54
C ALA A 264 79.61 32.23 -89.95
N SER A 265 78.61 33.09 -90.24
CA SER A 265 78.59 33.93 -91.45
C SER A 265 79.23 35.31 -91.26
N GLU A 266 79.58 35.71 -90.02
CA GLU A 266 80.18 37.02 -89.70
C GLU A 266 81.56 36.90 -89.02
N GLU A 267 81.85 35.79 -88.33
CA GLU A 267 83.06 35.63 -87.52
C GLU A 267 84.23 34.97 -88.29
N LYS A 268 84.86 35.76 -89.17
CA LYS A 268 86.29 35.59 -89.49
C LYS A 268 87.07 36.73 -88.83
N LYS A 269 88.16 36.33 -88.12
CA LYS A 269 89.06 37.11 -87.24
C LYS A 269 88.63 37.11 -85.77
N GLU A 270 89.54 36.94 -84.79
CA GLU A 270 90.97 36.55 -84.79
C GLU A 270 91.31 35.95 -83.40
N ALA A 271 92.32 35.07 -83.30
CA ALA A 271 92.74 34.38 -82.06
C ALA A 271 94.22 33.93 -82.19
N PRO A 272 94.90 33.32 -81.18
CA PRO A 272 94.59 33.05 -79.76
C PRO A 272 95.73 33.54 -78.81
N THR A 273 95.88 32.99 -77.57
CA THR A 273 97.16 32.39 -77.03
C THR A 273 97.20 32.13 -75.50
N ARG A 274 97.45 30.86 -75.10
CA ARG A 274 98.19 30.27 -73.92
C ARG A 274 98.06 30.89 -72.50
N THR A 275 97.67 30.20 -71.41
CA THR A 275 98.03 28.90 -70.74
C THR A 275 99.30 28.89 -69.88
N VAL A 276 99.17 28.50 -68.59
CA VAL A 276 100.01 27.53 -67.80
C VAL A 276 99.38 27.33 -66.39
N TYR A 277 99.68 26.21 -65.71
CA TYR A 277 99.19 25.83 -64.36
C TYR A 277 100.26 25.99 -63.27
N ASP A 278 99.84 26.29 -62.02
CA ASP A 278 100.15 25.52 -60.78
C ASP A 278 99.43 26.18 -59.56
N GLN A 279 99.15 25.59 -58.38
CA GLN A 279 99.25 24.24 -57.75
C GLN A 279 100.10 24.21 -56.46
N SER A 280 99.73 23.32 -55.52
CA SER A 280 100.45 22.90 -54.30
C SER A 280 100.38 23.87 -53.09
N LEU A 281 100.43 23.44 -51.80
CA LEU A 281 100.51 22.08 -51.22
C LEU A 281 99.98 22.02 -49.76
N SER A 282 99.67 20.79 -49.29
CA SER A 282 99.87 20.28 -47.90
C SER A 282 98.82 20.59 -46.80
N VAL A 283 98.51 19.70 -45.83
CA VAL A 283 98.81 18.24 -45.65
C VAL A 283 97.78 17.56 -44.70
N ALA A 284 97.74 16.21 -44.70
CA ALA A 284 96.91 15.30 -43.88
C ALA A 284 97.41 15.14 -42.40
N SER A 285 96.92 14.27 -41.49
CA SER A 285 96.00 13.10 -41.49
C SER A 285 95.16 13.05 -40.18
N GLU A 286 94.68 11.96 -39.52
CA GLU A 286 94.58 10.47 -39.62
C GLU A 286 93.36 10.08 -38.69
N GLU A 287 92.43 9.13 -38.94
CA GLU A 287 92.46 7.64 -38.90
C GLU A 287 92.41 6.97 -37.47
N PRO A 288 91.91 5.72 -37.29
CA PRO A 288 90.87 5.42 -36.26
C PRO A 288 91.21 4.24 -35.28
N PRO A 289 90.39 3.18 -35.06
CA PRO A 289 89.18 3.07 -34.20
C PRO A 289 89.31 2.08 -32.99
N GLN A 290 88.19 1.86 -32.27
CA GLN A 290 87.74 0.64 -31.55
C GLN A 290 87.45 0.74 -30.02
N ALA A 291 86.68 -0.25 -29.54
CA ALA A 291 85.87 -0.30 -28.33
C ALA A 291 86.57 -0.74 -27.03
N ALA A 292 85.95 -0.44 -25.88
CA ALA A 292 85.86 -1.34 -24.71
C ALA A 292 84.73 -0.92 -23.75
N THR A 293 84.16 -1.91 -23.03
CA THR A 293 83.24 -1.85 -21.86
C THR A 293 82.03 -0.91 -21.92
#